data_AF-A0A453HRP8-F1
#
_entry.id   AF-A0A453HRP8-F1
#
_cell.length_a   1.000
_cell.length_b   1.000
_cell.length_c   1.000
_cell.angle_alpha   90.00
_cell.angle_beta   90.00
_cell.angle_gamma   90.00
#
_symmetry.space_group_name_H-M   'P 1'
#
loop_
_entity.id
_entity.type
_entity.pdbx_description
1 polymer ?
#
loop_
_entity_poly.entity_id
_entity_poly.type
_entity_poly.pdbx_seq_one_letter_code
_entity_poly.pdbx_strand_id
1 'polypeptide(L)'
;GYSVMPMKNPDDSAQLDIKVRCPCGNSMATGSMIQCDHPRCSVWQHIDCVIIPEKTADTAPQELPSSFYCEMCRVSRADPFWVTINHPLLPVSVAPSNIMADG
;
A
#
# COMPACT_ATOMS: atom_id res chain seq x y z
N GLY A 1 -14.13 4.36 -1.70
CA GLY A 1 -14.90 3.75 -2.78
C GLY A 1 -14.11 4.04 -4.02
N TYR A 2 -13.24 3.11 -4.38
CA TYR A 2 -12.15 3.32 -5.33
C TYR A 2 -12.62 3.00 -6.74
N SER A 3 -11.98 3.65 -7.70
CA SER A 3 -12.25 3.42 -9.12
C SER A 3 -11.30 2.36 -9.66
N VAL A 4 -11.85 1.39 -10.39
CA VAL A 4 -11.09 0.40 -11.15
C VAL A 4 -11.29 0.68 -12.63
N MET A 5 -10.20 0.72 -13.39
CA MET A 5 -10.24 0.94 -14.84
C MET A 5 -9.45 -0.17 -15.54
N PRO A 6 -10.07 -0.95 -16.44
CA PRO A 6 -9.35 -1.82 -17.37
C PRO A 6 -8.80 -0.99 -18.53
N MET A 7 -7.48 -0.99 -18.73
CA MET A 7 -6.87 -0.21 -19.82
C MET A 7 -6.65 -1.10 -21.05
N LYS A 8 -7.22 -0.71 -22.19
CA LYS A 8 -7.08 -1.39 -23.48
C LYS A 8 -6.11 -0.60 -24.37
N ASN A 9 -5.06 -1.28 -24.82
CA ASN A 9 -4.05 -1.01 -25.88
C ASN A 9 -3.68 0.46 -26.23
N PRO A 10 -2.38 0.76 -26.47
CA PRO A 10 -1.83 2.12 -26.52
C PRO A 10 -2.11 2.97 -27.79
N ASP A 11 -3.22 2.74 -28.50
CA ASP A 11 -3.60 3.49 -29.72
C ASP A 11 -4.87 4.32 -29.51
N ASP A 12 -4.95 5.07 -28.42
CA ASP A 12 -5.92 6.16 -28.30
C ASP A 12 -5.23 7.33 -27.58
N SER A 13 -4.94 8.36 -28.37
CA SER A 13 -4.17 9.55 -28.04
C SER A 13 -4.97 10.54 -27.19
N ALA A 14 -5.57 10.03 -26.12
CA ALA A 14 -5.93 10.80 -24.94
C ALA A 14 -5.09 10.24 -23.78
N GLN A 15 -3.82 10.67 -23.69
CA GLN A 15 -3.10 10.64 -22.42
C GLN A 15 -3.89 11.54 -21.46
N LEU A 16 -4.95 11.00 -20.86
CA LEU A 16 -5.44 11.48 -19.59
C LEU A 16 -4.20 11.51 -18.70
N ASP A 17 -3.92 12.65 -18.08
CA ASP A 17 -2.77 12.86 -17.20
C ASP A 17 -2.94 11.98 -15.93
N ILE A 18 -2.81 10.68 -16.12
CA ILE A 18 -3.02 9.66 -15.10
C ILE A 18 -1.71 9.58 -14.34
N LYS A 19 -1.74 10.06 -13.09
CA LYS A 19 -0.62 9.98 -12.19
C LYS A 19 -0.41 8.53 -11.72
N VAL A 20 0.33 7.75 -12.49
CA VAL A 20 0.72 6.40 -12.10
C VAL A 20 1.91 6.47 -11.15
N ARG A 21 1.77 5.82 -9.99
CA ARG A 21 2.88 5.64 -9.03
C ARG A 21 2.73 4.26 -8.43
N CYS A 22 3.34 3.27 -9.05
CA CYS A 22 3.26 1.88 -8.58
C CYS A 22 4.55 1.47 -7.83
N PRO A 23 4.48 0.67 -6.75
CA PRO A 23 5.66 0.15 -6.06
C PRO A 23 6.58 -0.72 -6.94
N CYS A 24 6.11 -1.21 -8.09
CA CYS A 24 6.96 -1.93 -9.05
C CYS A 24 7.96 -1.02 -9.80
N GLY A 25 7.86 0.30 -9.65
CA GLY A 25 8.72 1.28 -10.31
C GLY A 25 8.27 1.66 -11.73
N ASN A 26 7.33 0.92 -12.31
CA ASN A 26 6.77 1.28 -13.62
C ASN A 26 5.71 2.39 -13.47
N SER A 27 5.87 3.46 -14.25
CA SER A 27 4.95 4.60 -14.32
C SER A 27 4.01 4.56 -15.52
N MET A 28 4.00 3.44 -16.25
CA MET A 28 3.05 3.23 -17.35
C MET A 28 1.73 2.70 -16.81
N ALA A 29 0.64 3.26 -17.34
CA ALA A 29 -0.70 2.78 -17.08
C ALA A 29 -0.95 1.53 -17.95
N THR A 30 -0.83 0.33 -17.36
CA THR A 30 -0.90 -0.95 -18.09
C THR A 30 -1.75 -1.95 -17.33
N GLY A 31 -2.60 -2.70 -18.04
CA GLY A 31 -3.45 -3.72 -17.42
C GLY A 31 -4.56 -3.13 -16.52
N SER A 32 -4.88 -3.84 -15.45
CA SER A 32 -5.91 -3.44 -14.48
C SER A 32 -5.33 -2.45 -13.47
N MET A 33 -5.94 -1.28 -13.35
CA MET A 33 -5.48 -0.23 -12.45
C MET A 33 -6.50 0.09 -11.35
N ILE A 34 -5.99 0.50 -10.20
CA ILE A 34 -6.76 0.92 -9.03
C ILE A 34 -6.32 2.31 -8.56
N GLN A 35 -7.29 3.17 -8.27
CA GLN A 35 -7.05 4.52 -7.80
C GLN A 35 -7.04 4.61 -6.27
N CYS A 36 -6.10 5.38 -5.70
CA CYS A 36 -6.10 5.71 -4.28
C CYS A 36 -7.33 6.55 -3.88
N ASP A 37 -8.06 6.11 -2.85
CA ASP A 37 -9.27 6.74 -2.31
C ASP A 37 -8.99 8.06 -1.56
N HIS A 38 -7.73 8.39 -1.30
CA HIS A 38 -7.41 9.65 -0.64
C HIS A 38 -7.72 10.84 -1.58
N PRO A 39 -8.64 11.77 -1.21
CA PRO A 39 -9.20 12.78 -2.14
C PRO A 39 -8.18 13.69 -2.83
N ARG A 40 -7.01 13.88 -2.20
CA ARG A 40 -5.92 14.73 -2.73
C ARG A 40 -4.75 13.94 -3.33
N CYS A 41 -4.82 12.61 -3.34
CA CYS A 41 -3.71 11.76 -3.82
C CYS A 41 -3.89 11.42 -5.30
N SER A 42 -5.06 10.85 -5.65
CA SER A 42 -5.48 10.52 -7.02
C SER A 42 -4.49 9.67 -7.84
N VAL A 43 -3.53 9.00 -7.18
CA VAL A 43 -2.56 8.14 -7.86
C VAL A 43 -3.18 6.81 -8.26
N TRP A 44 -2.68 6.25 -9.35
CA TRP A 44 -3.06 4.94 -9.87
C TRP A 44 -1.93 3.94 -9.69
N GLN A 45 -2.30 2.70 -9.33
CA GLN A 45 -1.38 1.59 -9.13
C GLN A 45 -1.89 0.36 -9.88
N HIS A 46 -1.00 -0.55 -10.27
CA HIS A 46 -1.40 -1.82 -10.88
C HIS A 46 -2.06 -2.70 -9.82
N ILE A 47 -3.25 -3.23 -10.10
CA ILE A 47 -3.98 -4.12 -9.18
C ILE A 47 -3.11 -5.32 -8.80
N ASP A 48 -2.47 -5.94 -9.79
CA ASP A 48 -1.62 -7.12 -9.60
C ASP A 48 -0.37 -6.85 -8.73
N CYS A 49 0.02 -5.59 -8.54
CA CYS A 49 1.15 -5.22 -7.69
C CYS A 49 0.75 -4.95 -6.24
N VAL A 50 -0.51 -4.62 -5.97
CA VAL A 50 -0.95 -4.06 -4.67
C VAL A 50 -2.06 -4.88 -4.01
N ILE A 51 -2.78 -5.69 -4.78
CA ILE A 51 -3.80 -6.61 -4.27
C ILE A 51 -3.18 -8.00 -4.19
N ILE A 52 -2.94 -8.48 -2.97
CA ILE A 52 -2.38 -9.80 -2.73
C ILE A 52 -3.53 -10.79 -2.50
N PRO A 53 -3.69 -11.84 -3.31
CA PRO A 53 -4.73 -12.82 -3.10
C PRO A 53 -4.47 -13.63 -1.82
N GLU A 54 -5.45 -13.72 -0.92
CA GLU A 54 -5.32 -14.42 0.37
C GLU A 54 -5.38 -15.95 0.26
N LYS A 55 -5.92 -16.49 -0.84
CA LYS A 55 -5.99 -17.94 -1.11
C LYS A 55 -5.53 -18.26 -2.52
N THR A 56 -4.63 -19.23 -2.64
CA THR A 56 -4.18 -19.87 -3.88
C THR A 56 -5.28 -20.69 -4.60
N ALA A 57 -6.55 -20.47 -4.29
CA ALA A 57 -7.65 -21.22 -4.88
C ALA A 57 -8.00 -20.64 -6.25
N ASP A 58 -7.55 -21.35 -7.28
CA ASP A 58 -7.62 -21.15 -8.74
C ASP A 58 -9.04 -20.91 -9.32
N THR A 59 -10.03 -20.49 -8.53
CA THR A 59 -11.43 -20.49 -8.99
C THR A 59 -12.31 -19.38 -8.38
N ALA A 60 -11.80 -18.57 -7.43
CA ALA A 60 -12.54 -17.42 -6.93
C ALA A 60 -12.03 -16.12 -7.58
N PRO A 61 -12.91 -15.21 -8.05
CA PRO A 61 -12.52 -13.87 -8.47
C PRO A 61 -11.73 -13.19 -7.34
N GLN A 62 -10.64 -12.51 -7.67
CA GLN A 62 -9.90 -11.71 -6.69
C GLN A 62 -10.86 -10.71 -6.06
N GLU A 63 -11.19 -10.88 -4.78
CA GLU A 63 -12.04 -9.94 -4.08
C GLU A 63 -11.24 -8.64 -3.86
N LEU A 64 -11.69 -7.59 -4.53
CA LEU A 64 -11.07 -6.28 -4.38
C LEU A 64 -11.54 -5.65 -3.06
N PRO A 65 -10.64 -5.07 -2.25
CA PRO A 65 -10.97 -4.48 -0.95
C PRO A 65 -11.97 -3.34 -1.12
N SER A 66 -12.86 -3.03 -0.17
CA SER A 66 -13.87 -1.96 -0.35
C SER A 66 -13.30 -0.53 -0.40
N SER A 67 -12.07 -0.34 0.09
CA SER A 67 -11.33 0.92 0.03
C SER A 67 -9.86 0.64 -0.25
N PHE A 68 -9.22 1.51 -1.05
CA PHE A 68 -7.82 1.34 -1.43
C PHE A 68 -7.02 2.62 -1.20
N TYR A 69 -5.84 2.47 -0.60
CA TYR A 69 -4.92 3.58 -0.36
C TYR A 69 -3.52 3.19 -0.83
N CYS A 70 -2.84 4.10 -1.51
CA CYS A 70 -1.46 3.86 -1.93
C CYS A 70 -0.50 3.76 -0.75
N GLU A 71 0.73 3.30 -0.99
CA GLU A 71 1.76 3.10 0.02
C GLU A 71 2.00 4.34 0.89
N MET A 72 2.01 5.54 0.28
CA MET A 72 2.21 6.79 1.01
C MET A 72 1.02 7.14 1.89
N CYS A 73 -0.20 6.92 1.40
CA CYS A 73 -1.43 7.20 2.14
C CYS A 73 -1.67 6.17 3.25
N ARG A 74 -1.27 4.91 3.06
CA ARG A 74 -1.29 3.89 4.13
C ARG A 74 -0.32 4.22 5.24
N VAL A 75 0.91 4.61 4.91
CA VAL A 75 1.91 5.06 5.90
C VAL A 75 1.43 6.32 6.63
N SER A 76 0.91 7.31 5.91
CA SER A 76 0.40 8.55 6.52
C SER A 76 -0.78 8.31 7.46
N ARG A 77 -1.54 7.23 7.23
CA ARG A 77 -2.67 6.81 8.04
C ARG A 77 -2.29 5.74 9.07
N ALA A 78 -1.04 5.33 9.21
CA ALA A 78 -0.68 4.22 10.12
C ALA A 78 -1.56 2.96 9.94
N ASP A 79 -1.98 2.65 8.71
CA ASP A 79 -2.77 1.47 8.36
C ASP A 79 -1.83 0.26 8.12
N PRO A 80 -2.12 -0.97 8.57
CA PRO A 80 -3.34 -1.46 9.24
C PRO A 80 -3.27 -1.45 10.78
N PHE A 81 -2.10 -1.13 11.36
CA PHE A 81 -1.88 -1.09 12.80
C PHE A 81 -1.95 0.35 13.31
N TRP A 82 -3.16 0.91 13.36
CA TRP A 82 -3.46 2.17 14.05
C TRP A 82 -3.36 1.98 15.58
N VAL A 83 -2.32 1.31 16.07
CA VAL A 83 -1.95 1.46 17.47
C VAL A 83 -1.11 2.73 17.52
N THR A 84 -1.78 3.87 17.60
CA THR A 84 -1.11 5.08 18.08
C THR A 84 -0.60 4.70 19.46
N ILE A 85 0.70 4.41 19.61
CA ILE A 85 1.32 4.33 20.93
C ILE A 85 1.27 5.77 21.44
N ASN A 86 0.15 6.15 22.05
CA ASN A 86 -0.15 7.50 22.48
C ASN A 86 0.77 7.93 23.66
N HIS A 87 1.59 6.99 24.14
CA HIS A 87 2.56 7.17 25.22
C HIS A 87 3.79 6.28 24.91
N PRO A 88 4.65 6.63 23.95
CA PRO A 88 5.95 5.97 23.87
C PRO A 88 6.63 6.22 25.22
N LEU A 89 6.86 5.18 26.00
CA LEU A 89 7.64 5.31 27.23
C LEU A 89 8.98 5.94 26.85
N LEU A 90 9.44 6.89 27.66
CA LEU A 90 10.75 7.48 27.45
C LEU A 90 11.80 6.37 27.44
N PRO A 91 12.83 6.46 26.59
CA PRO A 91 13.92 5.50 26.58
C PRO A 91 14.47 5.35 28.00
N VAL A 92 14.31 4.17 28.60
CA VAL A 92 14.93 3.87 29.89
C VAL A 92 16.35 3.37 29.61
N SER A 93 17.34 4.05 30.20
CA SER A 93 18.72 3.56 30.14
C SER A 93 18.82 2.29 30.98
N VAL A 94 19.05 1.15 30.33
CA VAL A 94 19.40 -0.09 31.02
C VAL A 94 20.82 0.04 31.56
N ALA A 95 20.95 0.09 32.88
CA ALA A 95 22.25 0.07 33.53
C ALA A 95 22.93 -1.29 33.30
N PRO A 96 24.25 -1.34 33.06
CA PRO A 96 24.97 -2.59 32.93
C PRO A 96 24.82 -3.40 34.23
N SER A 97 24.55 -4.70 34.08
CA SER A 97 24.39 -5.61 35.22
C SER A 97 25.77 -5.93 35.82
N ASN A 98 25.97 -5.62 37.10
CA ASN A 98 27.17 -5.97 37.86
C ASN A 98 27.15 -7.44 38.33
N ILE A 99 26.76 -8.37 37.45
CA ILE A 99 26.90 -9.80 37.75
C ILE A 99 28.37 -10.16 37.57
N MET A 100 29.07 -10.25 38.70
CA MET A 100 30.39 -10.87 38.77
C MET A 100 30.22 -12.35 38.45
N ALA A 101 30.96 -12.86 37.47
CA ALA A 101 30.99 -14.28 37.19
C ALA A 101 31.71 -14.97 38.36
N ASP A 102 30.97 -15.76 39.14
CA ASP A 102 31.53 -16.65 40.14
C ASP A 102 32.40 -17.70 39.41
N GLY A 103 33.71 -17.67 39.66
CA GLY A 103 34.71 -18.61 39.13
C GLY A 103 35.07 -19.69 40.13
#